data_AF-A0A4Q9WC47-F1
#
_entry.id   AF-A0A4Q9WC47-F1
#
_cell.length_a   1.000
_cell.length_b   1.000
_cell.length_c   1.000
_cell.angle_alpha   90.00
_cell.angle_beta   90.00
_cell.angle_gamma   90.00
#
_symmetry.space_group_name_H-M   'P 1'
#
loop_
_entity.id
_entity.type
_entity.pdbx_description
1 polymer ?
#
loop_
_entity_poly.entity_id
_entity_poly.type
_entity_poly.pdbx_seq_one_letter_code
_entity_poly.pdbx_strand_id
1 'polypeptide(L)'
;MTESARVQSESQKLTYLKELGEDGEYKYVAKIDNKTSKICYSLNGNIFKVKDMVPGINAPPMHQWFRSTTVPNVGNWRDQFFKERKGKYKIEVITNESGALNSKNDEYGIKRIRHARMYYDSVKNRDKQIEIKTIAKNVNINENTIKRVYEHLFENKYLLDNGIKQFGPDFYMAQSWQRLREGKNIKRMDIIMLKHEALEHYLMNKYNLSYKEAHKLAERKYNYSDLIK
;
A
#
# COMPACT_ATOMS: atom_id res chain seq x y z
N MET A 1 -12.09 41.72 4.31
CA MET A 1 -12.55 40.55 5.07
C MET A 1 -11.67 40.37 6.31
N THR A 2 -11.92 41.13 7.38
CA THR A 2 -11.28 40.96 8.70
C THR A 2 -12.20 40.26 9.68
N GLU A 3 -13.52 40.50 9.60
CA GLU A 3 -14.52 39.88 10.47
C GLU A 3 -14.54 38.34 10.39
N SER A 4 -14.46 37.76 9.18
CA SER A 4 -14.39 36.30 9.05
C SER A 4 -13.16 35.70 9.74
N ALA A 5 -12.03 36.41 9.70
CA ALA A 5 -10.81 35.97 10.37
C ALA A 5 -10.89 36.13 11.90
N ARG A 6 -11.62 37.15 12.39
CA ARG A 6 -11.94 37.31 13.81
C ARG A 6 -12.77 36.13 14.32
N VAL A 7 -13.86 35.79 13.61
CA VAL A 7 -14.72 34.64 13.97
C VAL A 7 -13.94 33.31 13.96
N GLN A 8 -13.06 33.10 12.98
CA GLN A 8 -12.20 31.92 12.96
C GLN A 8 -11.26 31.84 14.17
N SER A 9 -10.70 32.98 14.60
CA SER A 9 -9.78 33.04 15.73
C SER A 9 -10.50 32.85 17.06
N GLU A 10 -11.74 33.33 17.18
CA GLU A 10 -12.61 33.04 18.33
C GLU A 10 -13.00 31.55 18.38
N SER A 11 -13.32 30.95 17.23
CA SER A 11 -13.55 29.50 17.16
C SER A 11 -12.31 28.70 17.57
N GLN A 12 -11.11 29.12 17.15
CA GLN A 12 -9.85 28.49 17.57
C GLN A 12 -9.63 28.61 19.07
N LYS A 13 -9.92 29.78 19.66
CA LYS A 13 -9.84 29.97 21.12
C LYS A 13 -10.72 28.97 21.86
N LEU A 14 -11.97 28.77 21.41
CA LEU A 14 -12.89 27.80 22.03
C LEU A 14 -12.34 26.37 21.96
N THR A 15 -11.79 25.97 20.82
CA THR A 15 -11.16 24.64 20.67
C THR A 15 -9.97 24.49 21.60
N TYR A 16 -9.10 25.50 21.68
CA TYR A 16 -7.94 25.47 22.57
C TYR A 16 -8.33 25.40 24.04
N LEU A 17 -9.35 26.15 24.48
CA LEU A 17 -9.87 26.06 25.84
C LEU A 17 -10.41 24.66 26.15
N LYS A 18 -11.08 24.03 25.18
CA LYS A 18 -11.65 22.68 25.34
C LYS A 18 -10.58 21.58 25.41
N GLU A 19 -9.53 21.66 24.58
CA GLU A 19 -8.53 20.59 24.46
C GLU A 19 -7.32 20.77 25.41
N LEU A 20 -6.87 22.01 25.62
CA LEU A 20 -5.67 22.32 26.40
C LEU A 20 -5.99 22.83 27.81
N GLY A 21 -7.22 23.30 28.05
CA GLY A 21 -7.62 23.98 29.28
C GLY A 21 -7.20 25.46 29.33
N GLU A 22 -7.54 26.14 30.44
CA GLU A 22 -7.29 27.58 30.61
C GLU A 22 -5.80 27.94 30.71
N ASP A 23 -4.99 27.02 31.24
CA ASP A 23 -3.52 27.15 31.31
C ASP A 23 -2.82 26.64 30.05
N GLY A 24 -3.58 26.24 29.02
CA GLY A 24 -3.05 25.88 27.73
C GLY A 24 -2.26 27.03 27.10
N GLU A 25 -1.21 26.68 26.36
CA GLU A 25 -0.39 27.64 25.62
C GLU A 25 -0.59 27.47 24.12
N TYR A 26 -0.52 28.58 23.38
CA TYR A 26 -0.49 28.59 21.93
C TYR A 26 0.68 29.42 21.44
N LYS A 27 1.20 29.05 20.28
CA LYS A 27 2.28 29.76 19.59
C LYS A 27 1.71 30.53 18.42
N TYR A 28 2.13 31.77 18.30
CA TYR A 28 1.80 32.59 17.15
C TYR A 28 2.79 32.32 16.00
N VAL A 29 2.27 32.04 14.80
CA VAL A 29 3.06 31.64 13.63
C VAL A 29 2.74 32.55 12.46
N ALA A 30 3.67 33.44 12.12
CA ALA A 30 3.59 34.27 10.93
C ALA A 30 4.25 33.61 9.73
N LYS A 31 3.66 33.81 8.54
CA LYS A 31 4.39 33.60 7.29
C LYS A 31 5.45 34.70 7.16
N ILE A 32 6.71 34.35 7.35
CA ILE A 32 7.86 35.26 7.21
C ILE A 32 8.29 35.32 5.74
N ASP A 33 8.00 36.43 5.08
CA ASP A 33 8.41 36.78 3.71
C ASP A 33 8.48 38.31 3.55
N ASN A 34 8.77 38.79 2.33
CA ASN A 34 8.92 40.23 2.06
C ASN A 34 7.64 41.07 2.25
N LYS A 35 6.48 40.42 2.45
CA LYS A 35 5.17 41.05 2.65
C LYS A 35 4.69 40.91 4.10
N THR A 36 5.52 40.41 5.02
CA THR A 36 5.19 40.32 6.45
C THR A 36 5.28 41.70 7.07
N SER A 37 4.22 42.12 7.77
CA SER A 37 4.27 43.38 8.52
C SER A 37 5.22 43.29 9.71
N LYS A 38 5.75 44.43 10.15
CA LYS A 38 6.61 44.51 11.35
C LYS A 38 5.94 43.90 12.58
N ILE A 39 4.62 44.07 12.72
CA ILE A 39 3.81 43.54 13.82
C ILE A 39 3.72 42.02 13.77
N CYS A 40 3.49 41.42 12.60
CA CYS A 40 3.47 39.95 12.49
C CYS A 40 4.85 39.35 12.74
N TYR A 41 5.89 40.05 12.28
CA TYR A 41 7.27 39.61 12.45
C TYR A 41 7.66 39.59 13.92
N SER A 42 7.33 40.63 14.69
CA SER A 42 7.64 40.71 16.12
C SER A 42 6.87 39.70 16.97
N LEU A 43 5.66 39.30 16.54
CA LEU A 43 4.86 38.29 17.21
C LEU A 43 5.21 36.86 16.82
N ASN A 44 5.97 36.66 15.74
CA ASN A 44 6.29 35.34 15.24
C ASN A 44 7.14 34.55 16.24
N GLY A 45 6.63 33.38 16.63
CA GLY A 45 7.31 32.48 17.54
C GLY A 45 6.98 32.70 19.02
N ASN A 46 6.32 33.80 19.36
CA ASN A 46 5.91 34.08 20.74
C ASN A 46 4.82 33.10 21.18
N ILE A 47 4.89 32.74 22.46
CA ILE A 47 3.97 31.82 23.13
C ILE A 47 3.09 32.64 24.07
N PHE A 48 1.79 32.40 24.01
CA PHE A 48 0.78 33.08 24.80
C PHE A 48 -0.14 32.06 25.47
N LYS A 49 -0.74 32.43 26.59
CA LYS A 49 -1.76 31.60 27.24
C LYS A 49 -3.09 31.73 26.49
N VAL A 50 -3.82 30.62 26.37
CA VAL A 50 -5.10 30.56 25.67
C VAL A 50 -6.15 31.46 26.32
N LYS A 51 -6.16 31.58 27.65
CA LYS A 51 -7.06 32.50 28.37
C LYS A 51 -6.92 33.95 27.91
N ASP A 52 -5.68 34.36 27.63
CA ASP A 52 -5.32 35.72 27.22
C ASP A 52 -5.47 35.93 25.70
N MET A 53 -5.94 34.94 24.94
CA MET A 53 -6.09 35.02 23.49
C MET A 53 -7.14 36.07 23.09
N VAL A 54 -6.70 37.13 22.42
CA VAL A 54 -7.53 38.25 21.93
C VAL A 54 -7.16 38.54 20.47
N PRO A 55 -8.10 38.30 19.52
CA PRO A 55 -7.93 38.68 18.11
C PRO A 55 -7.56 40.17 17.97
N GLY A 56 -6.53 40.46 17.19
CA GLY A 56 -6.05 41.83 16.94
C GLY A 56 -4.97 42.33 17.91
N ILE A 57 -4.65 41.58 18.97
CA ILE A 57 -3.57 41.94 19.92
C ILE A 57 -2.48 40.86 19.94
N ASN A 58 -2.84 39.61 20.24
CA ASN A 58 -1.92 38.48 20.33
C ASN A 58 -2.41 37.25 19.55
N ALA A 59 -3.51 37.41 18.80
CA ALA A 59 -4.04 36.44 17.88
C ALA A 59 -4.47 37.13 16.58
N PRO A 60 -4.48 36.41 15.45
CA PRO A 60 -5.05 36.90 14.19
C PRO A 60 -6.48 37.43 14.37
N PRO A 61 -6.94 38.38 13.53
CA PRO A 61 -6.20 39.15 12.54
C PRO A 61 -5.61 40.45 13.12
N MET A 62 -4.30 40.69 12.94
CA MET A 62 -3.63 41.91 13.45
C MET A 62 -3.77 43.13 12.54
N HIS A 63 -3.96 42.91 11.25
CA HIS A 63 -4.11 43.95 10.24
C HIS A 63 -4.85 43.41 9.02
N GLN A 64 -5.18 44.27 8.08
CA GLN A 64 -5.79 43.87 6.81
C GLN A 64 -4.84 42.94 6.04
N TRP A 65 -5.38 41.89 5.41
CA TRP A 65 -4.63 40.91 4.59
C TRP A 65 -3.49 40.19 5.32
N PHE A 66 -3.71 40.00 6.61
CA PHE A 66 -2.83 39.23 7.46
C PHE A 66 -2.71 37.76 7.03
N ARG A 67 -1.53 37.17 7.23
CA ARG A 67 -1.19 35.80 6.80
C ARG A 67 -0.50 34.98 7.90
N SER A 68 -0.81 35.26 9.14
CA SER A 68 -0.35 34.46 10.29
C SER A 68 -1.48 33.56 10.79
N THR A 69 -1.12 32.61 11.63
CA THR A 69 -2.04 31.68 12.29
C THR A 69 -1.57 31.43 13.72
N THR A 70 -2.37 30.73 14.51
CA THR A 70 -1.96 30.20 15.81
C THR A 70 -1.88 28.69 15.74
N VAL A 71 -1.01 28.10 16.55
CA VAL A 71 -0.91 26.64 16.72
C VAL A 71 -0.83 26.30 18.21
N PRO A 72 -1.39 25.18 18.65
CA PRO A 72 -1.30 24.77 20.05
C PRO A 72 0.15 24.42 20.41
N ASN A 73 0.61 24.87 21.58
CA ASN A 73 1.95 24.56 22.10
C ASN A 73 1.88 23.40 23.08
N VAL A 74 1.91 22.17 22.57
CA VAL A 74 1.77 20.94 23.36
C VAL A 74 3.10 20.38 23.91
N GLY A 75 4.18 21.18 23.88
CA GLY A 75 5.51 20.75 24.32
C GLY A 75 6.06 19.57 23.51
N ASN A 76 7.10 18.91 24.02
CA ASN A 76 7.78 17.83 23.30
C ASN A 76 7.24 16.42 23.60
N TRP A 77 5.93 16.32 23.86
CA TRP A 77 5.27 15.06 24.20
C TRP A 77 5.46 14.01 23.10
N ARG A 78 5.51 14.44 21.82
CA ARG A 78 5.64 13.55 20.68
C ARG A 78 7.01 12.87 20.66
N ASP A 79 8.09 13.60 20.90
CA ASP A 79 9.42 13.01 20.94
C ASP A 79 9.58 12.12 22.17
N GLN A 80 9.00 12.49 23.32
CA GLN A 80 8.95 11.64 24.51
C GLN A 80 8.18 10.34 24.24
N PHE A 81 7.00 10.43 23.61
CA PHE A 81 6.18 9.29 23.22
C PHE A 81 6.97 8.29 22.34
N PHE A 82 7.71 8.79 21.34
CA PHE A 82 8.54 7.95 20.48
C PHE A 82 9.79 7.44 21.20
N LYS A 83 10.42 8.22 22.09
CA LYS A 83 11.59 7.79 22.88
C LYS A 83 11.23 6.65 23.83
N GLU A 84 10.10 6.74 24.53
CA GLU A 84 9.58 5.69 25.43
C GLU A 84 9.19 4.40 24.71
N ARG A 85 8.81 4.51 23.44
CA ARG A 85 8.37 3.36 22.61
C ARG A 85 9.47 2.81 21.71
N LYS A 86 10.62 3.51 21.61
CA LYS A 86 11.79 3.05 20.85
C LYS A 86 12.30 1.76 21.48
N GLY A 87 12.12 0.64 20.77
CA GLY A 87 12.49 -0.71 21.24
C GLY A 87 11.37 -1.55 21.85
N LYS A 88 10.20 -0.98 22.17
CA LYS A 88 9.01 -1.74 22.59
C LYS A 88 8.38 -2.50 21.43
N TYR A 89 8.35 -1.87 20.25
CA TYR A 89 7.96 -2.50 19.00
C TYR A 89 9.24 -2.88 18.25
N LYS A 90 9.83 -4.03 18.60
CA LYS A 90 10.76 -4.70 17.70
C LYS A 90 9.92 -5.31 16.60
N ILE A 91 10.02 -4.78 15.39
CA ILE A 91 9.80 -5.61 14.20
C ILE A 91 10.92 -6.64 14.32
N GLU A 92 10.59 -7.89 14.64
CA GLU A 92 11.55 -8.97 14.46
C GLU A 92 11.99 -8.90 13.01
N VAL A 93 13.20 -8.40 12.79
CA VAL A 93 13.90 -8.60 11.55
C VAL A 93 14.11 -10.10 11.53
N ILE A 94 13.16 -10.82 10.94
CA ILE A 94 13.15 -12.28 10.84
C ILE A 94 14.53 -12.64 10.30
N THR A 95 15.37 -13.15 11.20
CA THR A 95 16.70 -13.63 10.90
C THR A 95 16.59 -14.52 9.68
N ASN A 96 17.48 -14.32 8.72
CA ASN A 96 17.52 -15.11 7.50
C ASN A 96 17.77 -16.58 7.86
N GLU A 97 16.71 -17.31 8.21
CA GLU A 97 16.71 -18.75 8.12
C GLU A 97 16.82 -19.09 6.63
N SER A 98 18.02 -19.50 6.24
CA SER A 98 18.33 -20.00 4.91
C SER A 98 17.49 -21.25 4.67
N GLY A 99 16.35 -21.09 3.99
CA GLY A 99 15.43 -22.17 3.67
C GLY A 99 14.33 -21.70 2.72
N ALA A 100 13.63 -22.64 2.07
CA ALA A 100 12.47 -22.32 1.27
C ALA A 100 11.38 -21.68 2.17
N LEU A 101 10.79 -20.56 1.74
CA LEU A 101 9.71 -19.90 2.49
C LEU A 101 8.54 -20.86 2.66
N ASN A 102 8.11 -21.05 3.90
CA ASN A 102 7.02 -21.92 4.31
C ASN A 102 6.24 -21.27 5.45
N SER A 103 5.11 -21.87 5.85
CA SER A 103 4.27 -21.32 6.92
C SER A 103 4.94 -21.33 8.31
N LYS A 104 6.10 -21.97 8.48
CA LYS A 104 6.86 -22.00 9.74
C LYS A 104 7.87 -20.85 9.86
N ASN A 105 8.51 -20.45 8.74
CA ASN A 105 9.50 -19.35 8.71
C ASN A 105 8.93 -18.01 8.19
N ASP A 106 7.67 -18.00 7.74
CA ASP A 106 6.91 -16.82 7.33
C ASP A 106 5.43 -17.01 7.71
N GLU A 107 5.17 -17.03 9.03
CA GLU A 107 3.85 -17.26 9.65
C GLU A 107 2.79 -16.32 9.07
N TYR A 108 3.11 -15.03 8.94
CA TYR A 108 2.21 -14.02 8.38
C TYR A 108 2.23 -13.93 6.85
N GLY A 109 3.04 -14.75 6.16
CA GLY A 109 3.11 -14.78 4.70
C GLY A 109 3.66 -13.50 4.05
N ILE A 110 4.25 -12.59 4.83
CA ILE A 110 4.67 -11.26 4.34
C ILE A 110 5.80 -11.41 3.32
N LYS A 111 6.75 -12.31 3.58
CA LYS A 111 7.87 -12.57 2.64
C LYS A 111 7.35 -13.25 1.37
N ARG A 112 6.43 -14.20 1.48
CA ARG A 112 5.78 -14.88 0.35
C ARG A 112 5.00 -13.93 -0.53
N ILE A 113 4.18 -13.05 0.08
CA ILE A 113 3.42 -12.02 -0.64
C ILE A 113 4.37 -11.05 -1.36
N ARG A 114 5.43 -10.60 -0.69
CA ARG A 114 6.43 -9.70 -1.31
C ARG A 114 7.13 -10.37 -2.48
N HIS A 115 7.56 -11.63 -2.31
CA HIS A 115 8.19 -12.41 -3.37
C HIS A 115 7.26 -12.58 -4.57
N ALA A 116 6.01 -13.00 -4.35
CA ALA A 116 5.02 -13.19 -5.41
C ALA A 116 4.80 -11.88 -6.19
N ARG A 117 4.61 -10.76 -5.50
CA ARG A 117 4.42 -9.44 -6.12
C ARG A 117 5.62 -9.05 -6.97
N MET A 118 6.81 -9.06 -6.38
CA MET A 118 8.05 -8.71 -7.10
C MET A 118 8.28 -9.59 -8.32
N TYR A 119 8.00 -10.89 -8.20
CA TYR A 119 8.19 -11.82 -9.29
C TYR A 119 7.18 -11.60 -10.42
N TYR A 120 5.90 -11.43 -10.11
CA TYR A 120 4.86 -11.13 -11.11
C TYR A 120 5.16 -9.82 -11.86
N ASP A 121 5.56 -8.77 -11.14
CA ASP A 121 5.95 -7.50 -11.76
C ASP A 121 7.16 -7.69 -12.68
N SER A 122 8.13 -8.52 -12.27
CA SER A 122 9.28 -8.84 -13.11
C SER A 122 8.89 -9.59 -14.38
N VAL A 123 7.89 -10.49 -14.33
CA VAL A 123 7.41 -11.22 -15.51
C VAL A 123 6.68 -10.26 -16.45
N LYS A 124 5.81 -9.40 -15.92
CA LYS A 124 5.08 -8.40 -16.72
C LYS A 124 5.98 -7.40 -17.43
N ASN A 125 7.15 -7.10 -16.86
CA ASN A 125 8.13 -6.19 -17.44
C ASN A 125 9.07 -6.86 -18.46
N ARG A 126 8.97 -8.18 -18.68
CA ARG A 126 9.76 -8.92 -19.68
C ARG A 126 9.04 -8.97 -21.02
N ASP A 127 9.79 -9.37 -22.05
CA ASP A 127 9.21 -9.66 -23.36
C ASP A 127 8.34 -10.94 -23.31
N LYS A 128 7.03 -10.76 -23.55
CA LYS A 128 6.02 -11.82 -23.56
C LYS A 128 6.35 -12.95 -24.53
N GLN A 129 6.84 -12.64 -25.73
CA GLN A 129 7.10 -13.65 -26.76
C GLN A 129 8.31 -14.51 -26.37
N ILE A 130 9.35 -13.89 -25.83
CA ILE A 130 10.53 -14.60 -25.35
C ILE A 130 10.17 -15.51 -24.16
N GLU A 131 9.36 -15.01 -23.23
CA GLU A 131 8.91 -15.78 -22.05
C GLU A 131 8.13 -17.03 -22.48
N ILE A 132 7.13 -16.86 -23.35
CA ILE A 132 6.30 -17.95 -23.88
C ILE A 132 7.15 -19.00 -24.60
N LYS A 133 8.04 -18.57 -25.52
CA LYS A 133 8.91 -19.47 -26.28
C LYS A 133 9.86 -20.26 -25.38
N THR A 134 10.42 -19.60 -24.36
CA THR A 134 11.36 -20.23 -23.43
C THR A 134 10.66 -21.33 -22.63
N ILE A 135 9.49 -21.03 -22.05
CA ILE A 135 8.73 -22.01 -21.27
C ILE A 135 8.22 -23.15 -22.16
N ALA A 136 7.68 -22.83 -23.34
CA ALA A 136 7.22 -23.82 -24.30
C ALA A 136 8.32 -24.83 -24.65
N LYS A 137 9.54 -24.34 -24.90
CA LYS A 137 10.72 -25.16 -25.18
C LYS A 137 11.13 -26.02 -23.99
N ASN A 138 11.17 -25.45 -22.78
CA ASN A 138 11.60 -26.16 -21.57
C ASN A 138 10.65 -27.31 -21.19
N VAL A 139 9.36 -27.14 -21.45
CA VAL A 139 8.31 -28.07 -21.00
C VAL A 139 7.80 -28.96 -22.14
N ASN A 140 8.22 -28.69 -23.38
CA ASN A 140 7.72 -29.35 -24.59
C ASN A 140 6.19 -29.24 -24.74
N ILE A 141 5.65 -28.04 -24.51
CA ILE A 141 4.23 -27.71 -24.66
C ILE A 141 4.06 -26.66 -25.76
N ASN A 142 2.96 -26.72 -26.51
CA ASN A 142 2.65 -25.75 -27.55
C ASN A 142 2.62 -24.30 -27.03
N GLU A 143 3.29 -23.38 -27.72
CA GLU A 143 3.34 -21.95 -27.41
C GLU A 143 1.95 -21.33 -27.20
N ASN A 144 0.94 -21.74 -27.98
CA ASN A 144 -0.44 -21.25 -27.82
C ASN A 144 -1.05 -21.64 -26.46
N THR A 145 -0.65 -22.78 -25.89
CA THR A 145 -1.11 -23.18 -24.57
C THR A 145 -0.48 -22.29 -23.50
N ILE A 146 0.83 -22.06 -23.58
CA ILE A 146 1.56 -21.18 -22.66
C ILE A 146 1.07 -19.73 -22.78
N LYS A 147 0.76 -19.28 -24.00
CA LYS A 147 0.15 -17.98 -24.26
C LYS A 147 -1.16 -17.80 -23.50
N ARG A 148 -2.07 -18.78 -23.56
CA ARG A 148 -3.34 -18.75 -22.81
C ARG A 148 -3.12 -18.66 -21.31
N VAL A 149 -2.16 -19.42 -20.79
CA VAL A 149 -1.80 -19.33 -19.37
C VAL A 149 -1.27 -17.94 -19.03
N TYR A 150 -0.35 -17.40 -19.83
CA TYR A 150 0.22 -16.08 -19.60
C TYR A 150 -0.87 -14.99 -19.58
N GLU A 151 -1.78 -15.03 -20.55
CA GLU A 151 -2.90 -14.10 -20.64
C GLU A 151 -3.81 -14.20 -19.41
N HIS A 152 -4.16 -15.42 -19.00
CA HIS A 152 -4.99 -15.68 -17.83
C HIS A 152 -4.34 -15.19 -16.51
N LEU A 153 -3.03 -15.37 -16.35
CA LEU A 153 -2.31 -14.98 -15.13
C LEU A 153 -1.96 -13.50 -15.07
N PHE A 154 -1.48 -12.93 -16.18
CA PHE A 154 -0.78 -11.63 -16.16
C PHE A 154 -1.55 -10.50 -16.86
N GLU A 155 -2.53 -10.77 -17.71
CA GLU A 155 -3.19 -9.73 -18.52
C GLU A 155 -4.70 -9.62 -18.26
N ASN A 156 -5.39 -10.75 -18.13
CA ASN A 156 -6.83 -10.79 -18.06
C ASN A 156 -7.36 -10.16 -16.78
N LYS A 157 -8.47 -9.44 -16.95
CA LYS A 157 -9.26 -8.87 -15.85
C LYS A 157 -10.60 -9.57 -15.82
N TYR A 158 -11.03 -9.95 -14.62
CA TYR A 158 -12.23 -10.72 -14.41
C TYR A 158 -13.25 -9.88 -13.65
N LEU A 159 -14.53 -10.05 -14.01
CA LEU A 159 -15.62 -9.50 -13.24
C LEU A 159 -15.79 -10.33 -11.96
N LEU A 160 -15.36 -9.77 -10.84
CA LEU A 160 -15.54 -10.36 -9.52
C LEU A 160 -16.63 -9.60 -8.76
N ASP A 161 -17.08 -10.15 -7.63
CA ASP A 161 -18.18 -9.59 -6.81
C ASP A 161 -17.92 -8.10 -6.42
N ASN A 162 -16.66 -7.67 -6.38
CA ASN A 162 -16.21 -6.31 -6.05
C ASN A 162 -15.67 -5.50 -7.26
N GLY A 163 -16.10 -5.84 -8.49
CA GLY A 163 -15.74 -5.15 -9.73
C GLY A 163 -14.71 -5.88 -10.61
N ILE A 164 -14.29 -5.22 -11.70
CA ILE A 164 -13.32 -5.76 -12.67
C ILE A 164 -11.91 -5.68 -12.06
N LYS A 165 -11.33 -6.84 -11.72
CA LYS A 165 -9.98 -6.94 -11.14
C LYS A 165 -9.16 -8.06 -11.76
N GLN A 166 -7.85 -7.89 -11.73
CA GLN A 166 -6.90 -8.97 -12.01
C GLN A 166 -6.71 -9.83 -10.75
N PHE A 167 -6.41 -11.11 -10.92
CA PHE A 167 -6.04 -11.97 -9.79
C PHE A 167 -4.77 -11.47 -9.10
N GLY A 168 -4.74 -11.66 -7.77
CA GLY A 168 -3.58 -11.32 -6.95
C GLY A 168 -2.41 -12.27 -7.26
N PRO A 169 -1.15 -11.81 -7.17
CA PRO A 169 0.02 -12.68 -7.26
C PRO A 169 -0.03 -13.78 -6.20
N ASP A 170 0.13 -15.03 -6.62
CA ASP A 170 0.28 -16.17 -5.72
C ASP A 170 1.75 -16.63 -5.64
N PHE A 171 2.16 -17.01 -4.43
CA PHE A 171 3.54 -17.41 -4.17
C PHE A 171 3.93 -18.72 -4.83
N TYR A 172 3.08 -19.75 -4.77
CA TYR A 172 3.38 -21.05 -5.34
C TYR A 172 3.34 -20.99 -6.86
N MET A 173 2.40 -20.22 -7.44
CA MET A 173 2.38 -19.95 -8.88
C MET A 173 3.63 -19.19 -9.34
N ALA A 174 4.09 -18.19 -8.59
CA ALA A 174 5.35 -17.49 -8.89
C ALA A 174 6.54 -18.45 -8.93
N GLN A 175 6.65 -19.34 -7.94
CA GLN A 175 7.71 -20.35 -7.91
C GLN A 175 7.60 -21.37 -9.05
N SER A 176 6.39 -21.81 -9.39
CA SER A 176 6.13 -22.70 -10.52
C SER A 176 6.56 -22.05 -11.82
N TRP A 177 6.15 -20.80 -12.05
CA TRP A 177 6.55 -20.02 -13.22
C TRP A 177 8.07 -19.85 -13.31
N GLN A 178 8.75 -19.61 -12.19
CA GLN A 178 10.20 -19.53 -12.14
C GLN A 178 10.88 -20.83 -12.57
N ARG A 179 10.45 -21.98 -12.07
CA ARG A 179 11.01 -23.29 -12.47
C ARG A 179 10.79 -23.57 -13.95
N LEU A 180 9.59 -23.27 -14.45
CA LEU A 180 9.23 -23.44 -15.86
C LEU A 180 10.11 -22.58 -16.77
N ARG A 181 10.39 -21.34 -16.37
CA ARG A 181 11.25 -20.43 -17.11
C ARG A 181 12.72 -20.83 -17.06
N GLU A 182 13.24 -21.17 -15.88
CA GLU A 182 14.64 -21.56 -15.70
C GLU A 182 14.93 -22.93 -16.35
N GLY A 183 13.90 -23.76 -16.57
CA GLY A 183 14.06 -25.11 -17.11
C GLY A 183 14.68 -26.07 -16.11
N LYS A 184 14.77 -25.70 -14.83
CA LYS A 184 15.44 -26.46 -13.77
C LYS A 184 14.44 -26.93 -12.72
N ASN A 185 14.59 -28.17 -12.28
CA ASN A 185 13.79 -28.77 -11.20
C ASN A 185 12.28 -28.67 -11.43
N ILE A 186 11.81 -28.75 -12.69
CA ILE A 186 10.38 -28.68 -13.03
C ILE A 186 9.65 -29.82 -12.33
N LYS A 187 8.64 -29.46 -11.54
CA LYS A 187 7.83 -30.38 -10.75
C LYS A 187 6.54 -30.72 -11.46
N ARG A 188 5.93 -31.85 -11.08
CA ARG A 188 4.60 -32.25 -11.54
C ARG A 188 3.54 -31.16 -11.30
N MET A 189 3.62 -30.46 -10.16
CA MET A 189 2.72 -29.33 -9.84
C MET A 189 2.79 -28.20 -10.87
N ASP A 190 3.96 -27.93 -11.43
CA ASP A 190 4.16 -26.82 -12.39
C ASP A 190 3.42 -27.11 -13.70
N ILE A 191 3.46 -28.38 -14.13
CA ILE A 191 2.74 -28.84 -15.32
C ILE A 191 1.23 -28.85 -15.08
N ILE A 192 0.80 -29.24 -13.88
CA ILE A 192 -0.62 -29.26 -13.51
C ILE A 192 -1.17 -27.84 -13.43
N MET A 193 -0.39 -26.88 -12.89
CA MET A 193 -0.70 -25.46 -12.93
C MET A 193 -0.92 -25.00 -14.37
N LEU A 194 0.04 -25.23 -15.29
CA LEU A 194 -0.12 -24.83 -16.69
C LEU A 194 -1.40 -25.40 -17.34
N LYS A 195 -1.73 -26.67 -17.05
CA LYS A 195 -2.94 -27.31 -17.57
C LYS A 195 -4.22 -26.77 -16.95
N HIS A 196 -4.19 -26.44 -15.65
CA HIS A 196 -5.28 -25.83 -14.90
C HIS A 196 -5.62 -24.46 -15.51
N GLU A 197 -4.66 -23.53 -15.51
CA GLU A 197 -4.85 -22.16 -16.00
C GLU A 197 -5.26 -22.13 -17.49
N ALA A 198 -4.66 -23.00 -18.32
CA ALA A 198 -5.01 -23.07 -19.74
C ALA A 198 -6.44 -23.55 -19.97
N LEU A 199 -6.93 -24.47 -19.13
CA LEU A 199 -8.29 -25.00 -19.20
C LEU A 199 -9.29 -23.96 -18.70
N GLU A 200 -9.01 -23.28 -17.59
CA GLU A 200 -9.84 -22.18 -17.11
C GLU A 200 -10.01 -21.12 -18.18
N HIS A 201 -8.91 -20.62 -18.73
CA HIS A 201 -8.91 -19.62 -19.80
C HIS A 201 -9.74 -20.06 -21.00
N TYR A 202 -9.61 -21.32 -21.40
CA TYR A 202 -10.35 -21.89 -22.52
C TYR A 202 -11.85 -21.99 -22.22
N LEU A 203 -12.23 -22.45 -21.03
CA LEU A 203 -13.64 -22.55 -20.62
C LEU A 203 -14.32 -21.19 -20.57
N MET A 204 -13.62 -20.19 -20.03
CA MET A 204 -14.13 -18.83 -19.93
C MET A 204 -14.31 -18.21 -21.32
N ASN A 205 -13.32 -18.31 -22.21
CA ASN A 205 -13.40 -17.64 -23.51
C ASN A 205 -14.28 -18.39 -24.53
N LYS A 206 -14.31 -19.73 -24.51
CA LYS A 206 -15.07 -20.50 -25.50
C LYS A 206 -16.53 -20.67 -25.11
N TYR A 207 -16.80 -20.91 -23.83
CA TYR A 207 -18.14 -21.20 -23.33
C TYR A 207 -18.74 -20.04 -22.53
N ASN A 208 -18.03 -18.91 -22.45
CA ASN A 208 -18.46 -17.71 -21.72
C ASN A 208 -18.85 -18.00 -20.26
N LEU A 209 -18.22 -19.02 -19.67
CA LEU A 209 -18.47 -19.45 -18.29
C LEU A 209 -17.94 -18.40 -17.32
N SER A 210 -18.59 -18.31 -16.16
CA SER A 210 -18.06 -17.51 -15.06
C SER A 210 -16.74 -18.10 -14.57
N TYR A 211 -15.88 -17.25 -13.99
CA TYR A 211 -14.63 -17.72 -13.38
C TYR A 211 -14.87 -18.84 -12.37
N LYS A 212 -15.88 -18.70 -11.50
CA LYS A 212 -16.21 -19.69 -10.46
C LYS A 212 -16.53 -21.07 -11.06
N GLU A 213 -17.24 -21.11 -12.19
CA GLU A 213 -17.57 -22.35 -12.89
C GLU A 213 -16.38 -22.95 -13.62
N ALA A 214 -15.63 -22.11 -14.34
CA ALA A 214 -14.42 -22.53 -15.04
C ALA A 214 -13.37 -23.10 -14.06
N HIS A 215 -13.18 -22.45 -12.92
CA HIS A 215 -12.28 -22.88 -11.86
C HIS A 215 -12.70 -24.24 -11.28
N LYS A 216 -13.98 -24.41 -10.96
CA LYS A 216 -14.50 -25.70 -10.45
C LYS A 216 -14.27 -26.85 -11.44
N LEU A 217 -14.42 -26.60 -12.73
CA LEU A 217 -14.19 -27.60 -13.78
C LEU A 217 -12.69 -27.88 -13.97
N ALA A 218 -11.86 -26.84 -13.91
CA ALA A 218 -10.41 -26.99 -13.99
C ALA A 218 -9.86 -27.76 -12.79
N GLU A 219 -10.32 -27.47 -11.58
CA GLU A 219 -9.90 -28.17 -10.35
C GLU A 219 -10.26 -29.66 -10.40
N ARG A 220 -11.43 -30.00 -10.93
CA ARG A 220 -11.85 -31.41 -11.10
C ARG A 220 -10.90 -32.21 -12.00
N LYS A 221 -10.30 -31.58 -13.01
CA LYS A 221 -9.43 -32.26 -13.97
C LYS A 221 -7.95 -32.14 -13.62
N TYR A 222 -7.56 -30.99 -13.10
CA TYR A 222 -6.21 -30.57 -12.78
C TYR A 222 -6.23 -29.88 -11.43
N ASN A 223 -6.38 -30.66 -10.36
CA ASN A 223 -6.39 -30.15 -9.00
C ASN A 223 -4.98 -29.67 -8.63
N TYR A 224 -4.77 -28.36 -8.75
CA TYR A 224 -3.50 -27.74 -8.40
C TYR A 224 -3.42 -27.51 -6.88
N SER A 225 -4.55 -27.23 -6.24
CA SER A 225 -4.63 -26.90 -4.82
C SER A 225 -4.12 -28.04 -3.93
N ASP A 226 -4.44 -29.29 -4.26
CA ASP A 226 -4.02 -30.49 -3.51
C ASP A 226 -2.50 -30.73 -3.56
N LEU A 227 -1.80 -30.12 -4.52
CA LEU A 227 -0.36 -30.30 -4.72
C LEU A 227 0.46 -29.26 -3.96
N ILE A 228 -0.19 -28.19 -3.49
CA ILE A 228 0.42 -27.15 -2.68
C ILE A 228 0.53 -27.67 -1.24
N LYS A 229 1.73 -27.60 -0.65
CA LYS A 229 2.02 -28.00 0.73
C LYS A 229 2.71 -26.89 1.51
#